data_AF-A0A9Q9WJ18-F1
#
_entry.id   AF-A0A9Q9WJ18-F1
#
_cell.length_a   1.000
_cell.length_b   1.000
_cell.length_c   1.000
_cell.angle_alpha   90.00
_cell.angle_beta   90.00
_cell.angle_gamma   90.00
#
_symmetry.space_group_name_H-M   'P 1'
#
loop_
_entity.id
_entity.type
_entity.pdbx_description
1 polymer ?
#
loop_
_entity_poly.entity_id
_entity_poly.type
_entity_poly.pdbx_seq_one_letter_code
_entity_poly.pdbx_strand_id
1 'polypeptide(L)'
;MSVQCVFFIKPNSSTDTLQSITSGDWDVTQVLAYDEYSQLIYFLSTEDDPKRRHLYSADTVGTFNRRCLSCDFTDSCGYVSGLFSPSIDYFLLNCKGPDVPYVSVYSTHDRQKVRDIELNLNLRRMVNSMQMPKVEYREINIEDYSLSMQILKPAGFIDTSHYPLLLLV
;
A
#
# COMPACT_ATOMS: atom_id res chain seq x y z
N MET A 1 2.93 -14.31 14.43
CA MET A 1 2.55 -13.68 13.14
C MET A 1 3.50 -14.23 12.09
N SER A 2 2.98 -14.76 10.98
CA SER A 2 3.82 -15.25 9.88
C SER A 2 4.19 -14.06 9.01
N VAL A 3 5.47 -13.67 9.00
CA VAL A 3 5.96 -12.65 8.07
C VAL A 3 5.85 -13.20 6.66
N GLN A 4 5.03 -12.59 5.80
CA GLN A 4 4.90 -13.01 4.40
C GLN A 4 6.03 -12.39 3.59
N CYS A 5 6.98 -13.23 3.20
CA CYS A 5 8.06 -12.87 2.27
C CYS A 5 7.85 -13.49 0.90
N VAL A 6 8.46 -12.87 -0.12
CA VAL A 6 8.56 -13.44 -1.46
C VAL A 6 9.82 -14.30 -1.54
N PHE A 7 9.64 -15.52 -2.04
CA PHE A 7 10.73 -16.45 -2.33
C PHE A 7 10.78 -16.76 -3.82
N PHE A 8 11.99 -16.94 -4.34
CA PHE A 8 12.23 -17.41 -5.69
C PHE A 8 12.74 -18.85 -5.63
N ILE A 9 12.19 -19.71 -6.50
CA ILE A 9 12.58 -21.12 -6.62
C ILE A 9 13.14 -21.34 -8.03
N LYS A 10 14.36 -21.87 -8.12
CA LYS A 10 14.98 -22.26 -9.39
C LYS A 10 14.86 -23.77 -9.58
N PRO A 11 14.01 -24.28 -10.49
CA PRO A 11 13.71 -25.71 -10.60
C PRO A 11 14.80 -26.57 -11.25
N ASN A 12 16.03 -26.06 -11.43
CA ASN A 12 17.04 -26.70 -12.31
C ASN A 12 18.40 -27.00 -11.65
N SER A 13 18.44 -27.13 -10.32
CA SER A 13 19.57 -27.74 -9.61
C SER A 13 19.01 -28.88 -8.79
N SER A 14 19.73 -29.99 -8.68
CA SER A 14 19.38 -31.18 -7.88
C SER A 14 19.11 -30.92 -6.39
N THR A 15 19.18 -29.66 -5.97
CA THR A 15 18.73 -29.09 -4.71
C THR A 15 17.80 -27.92 -4.99
N ASP A 16 16.55 -27.98 -4.51
CA ASP A 16 15.63 -26.84 -4.50
C ASP A 16 16.25 -25.72 -3.66
N THR A 17 16.82 -24.72 -4.33
CA THR A 17 17.41 -23.55 -3.66
C THR A 17 16.33 -22.50 -3.48
N LEU A 18 15.81 -22.41 -2.25
CA LEU A 18 14.87 -21.37 -1.85
C LEU A 18 15.65 -20.09 -1.55
N GLN A 19 15.44 -19.04 -2.34
CA GLN A 19 16.06 -17.73 -2.12
C GLN A 19 15.02 -16.69 -1.74
N SER A 20 15.21 -16.04 -0.59
CA SER A 20 14.36 -14.92 -0.15
C SER A 20 14.73 -13.66 -0.93
N ILE A 21 13.73 -12.99 -1.53
CA ILE A 21 13.88 -11.71 -2.22
C ILE A 21 13.63 -10.54 -1.25
N THR A 22 12.71 -10.72 -0.30
CA THR A 22 12.28 -9.68 0.64
C THR A 22 12.48 -10.12 2.08
N SER A 23 12.91 -9.21 2.94
CA SER A 23 13.07 -9.41 4.37
C SER A 23 12.85 -8.12 5.16
N GLY A 24 12.36 -8.25 6.39
CA GLY A 24 12.11 -7.17 7.33
C GLY A 24 10.88 -7.44 8.20
N ASP A 25 10.60 -6.53 9.13
CA ASP A 25 9.44 -6.60 10.03
C ASP A 25 8.18 -6.02 9.38
N TRP A 26 7.86 -6.52 8.18
CA TRP A 26 6.72 -6.09 7.36
C TRP A 26 6.32 -7.22 6.40
N ASP A 27 5.10 -7.13 5.87
CA ASP A 27 4.50 -8.21 5.08
C ASP A 27 4.31 -7.82 3.61
N VAL A 28 4.65 -8.76 2.73
CA VAL A 28 4.17 -8.75 1.35
C VAL A 28 2.76 -9.30 1.31
N THR A 29 1.79 -8.44 1.01
CA THR A 29 0.38 -8.81 1.04
C THR A 29 -0.09 -9.46 -0.26
N GLN A 30 0.53 -9.12 -1.40
CA GLN A 30 0.13 -9.65 -2.70
C GLN A 30 1.24 -9.49 -3.74
N VAL A 31 1.55 -10.54 -4.51
CA VAL A 31 2.37 -10.46 -5.72
C VAL A 31 1.47 -10.15 -6.91
N LEU A 32 1.83 -9.15 -7.72
CA LEU A 32 0.99 -8.66 -8.82
C LEU A 32 1.50 -9.09 -10.19
N ALA A 33 2.80 -8.97 -10.44
CA ALA A 33 3.40 -9.28 -11.73
C ALA A 33 4.89 -9.62 -11.57
N TYR A 34 5.41 -10.35 -12.55
CA TYR A 34 6.84 -10.64 -12.71
C TYR A 34 7.23 -10.34 -14.15
N ASP A 35 8.22 -9.48 -14.33
CA ASP A 35 8.80 -9.15 -15.62
C ASP A 35 10.10 -9.95 -15.80
N GLU A 36 10.06 -10.95 -16.67
CA GLU A 36 11.18 -11.81 -16.98
C GLU A 36 12.30 -11.07 -17.75
N TYR A 37 11.99 -10.04 -18.53
CA TYR A 37 13.01 -9.34 -19.31
C TYR A 37 13.86 -8.42 -18.43
N SER A 38 13.21 -7.69 -17.51
CA SER A 38 13.89 -6.80 -16.57
C SER A 38 14.29 -7.47 -15.26
N GLN A 39 13.86 -8.71 -15.02
CA GLN A 39 14.08 -9.45 -13.77
C GLN A 39 13.53 -8.70 -12.55
N LEU A 40 12.33 -8.13 -12.69
CA LEU A 40 11.64 -7.37 -11.65
C LEU A 40 10.36 -8.08 -11.19
N ILE A 41 10.14 -8.12 -9.89
CA ILE A 41 8.87 -8.55 -9.29
C ILE A 41 8.14 -7.35 -8.70
N TYR A 42 6.83 -7.27 -8.95
CA TYR A 42 5.96 -6.20 -8.47
C TYR A 42 4.98 -6.75 -7.42
N PHE A 43 4.89 -6.09 -6.28
CA PHE A 43 4.09 -6.58 -5.15
C PHE A 43 3.56 -5.43 -4.27
N LEU A 44 2.52 -5.72 -3.49
CA LEU A 44 1.99 -4.84 -2.46
C LEU A 44 2.62 -5.19 -1.11
N SER A 45 3.05 -4.19 -0.36
CA SER A 45 3.71 -4.37 0.94
C SER A 45 3.29 -3.32 1.97
N THR A 46 3.44 -3.68 3.25
CA THR A 46 3.32 -2.80 4.42
C THR A 46 4.67 -2.24 4.91
N GLU A 47 5.72 -2.27 4.08
CA GLU A 47 7.08 -1.81 4.42
C GLU A 47 7.15 -0.35 4.90
N ASP A 48 6.23 0.53 4.46
CA ASP A 48 6.14 1.93 4.93
C ASP A 48 5.47 2.03 6.32
N ASP A 49 4.28 1.44 6.45
CA ASP A 49 3.49 1.43 7.69
C ASP A 49 2.50 0.25 7.64
N PRO A 50 2.27 -0.49 8.74
CA PRO A 50 1.31 -1.60 8.80
C PRO A 50 -0.14 -1.22 8.43
N LYS A 51 -0.49 0.07 8.49
CA LYS A 51 -1.78 0.63 8.06
C LYS A 51 -1.82 0.93 6.57
N ARG A 52 -0.67 1.10 5.92
CA ARG A 52 -0.53 1.51 4.52
C ARG A 52 -0.13 0.35 3.63
N ARG A 53 -0.64 0.37 2.40
CA ARG A 53 -0.33 -0.61 1.36
C ARG A 53 0.22 0.17 0.19
N HIS A 54 1.47 -0.08 -0.14
CA HIS A 54 2.14 0.54 -1.27
C HIS A 54 2.58 -0.51 -2.29
N LEU A 55 2.67 -0.08 -3.55
CA LEU A 55 3.21 -0.85 -4.66
C LEU A 55 4.72 -0.73 -4.67
N TYR A 56 5.41 -1.87 -4.65
CA TYR A 56 6.86 -1.99 -4.70
C TYR A 56 7.29 -2.82 -5.91
N SER A 57 8.53 -2.59 -6.33
CA SER A 57 9.28 -3.45 -7.25
C SER A 57 10.55 -3.94 -6.57
N ALA A 58 10.99 -5.16 -6.84
CA ALA A 58 12.30 -5.65 -6.42
C ALA A 58 13.01 -6.41 -7.55
N ASP A 59 14.34 -6.32 -7.58
CA ASP A 59 15.16 -7.19 -8.44
C ASP A 59 15.03 -8.64 -7.98
N THR A 60 14.88 -9.59 -8.90
CA THR A 60 14.91 -11.03 -8.59
C THR A 60 16.29 -11.65 -8.73
N VAL A 61 17.26 -10.89 -9.22
CA VAL A 61 18.66 -11.31 -9.41
C VAL A 61 19.59 -10.22 -8.88
N GLY A 62 20.71 -10.63 -8.28
CA GLY A 62 21.74 -9.69 -7.82
C GLY A 62 21.45 -9.14 -6.42
N THR A 63 21.31 -7.82 -6.29
CA THR A 63 21.26 -7.11 -5.00
C THR A 63 19.89 -7.09 -4.34
N PHE A 64 18.83 -7.54 -5.02
CA PHE A 64 17.45 -7.53 -4.53
C PHE A 64 17.01 -6.13 -4.09
N ASN A 65 17.37 -5.09 -4.85
CA ASN A 65 17.04 -3.73 -4.45
C ASN A 65 15.53 -3.53 -4.57
N ARG A 66 14.93 -3.06 -3.49
CA ARG A 66 13.50 -2.75 -3.43
C ARG A 66 13.29 -1.28 -3.68
N ARG A 67 12.25 -0.96 -4.42
CA ARG A 67 11.84 0.41 -4.71
C ARG A 67 10.35 0.56 -4.56
N CYS A 68 9.93 1.57 -3.81
CA CYS A 68 8.52 1.94 -3.76
C CYS A 68 8.14 2.69 -5.03
N LEU A 69 7.10 2.21 -5.73
CA LEU A 69 6.55 2.86 -6.91
C LEU A 69 5.45 3.85 -6.53
N SER A 70 4.65 3.55 -5.50
CA SER A 70 3.51 4.40 -5.13
C SER A 70 3.75 5.42 -4.03
N CYS A 71 4.93 5.43 -3.39
CA CYS A 71 5.19 6.32 -2.25
C CYS A 71 5.27 7.79 -2.67
N ASP A 72 5.77 8.05 -3.88
CA ASP A 72 5.87 9.41 -4.44
C ASP A 72 4.55 9.87 -5.09
N PHE A 73 3.55 9.00 -5.21
CA PHE A 73 2.30 9.30 -5.89
C PHE A 73 1.32 10.00 -4.95
N THR A 74 1.39 11.34 -4.94
CA THR A 74 0.48 12.28 -4.26
C THR A 74 0.35 12.06 -2.74
N ASP A 75 0.59 13.12 -1.97
CA ASP A 75 0.73 13.11 -0.50
C ASP A 75 -0.44 12.51 0.31
N SER A 76 -1.56 12.14 -0.33
CA SER A 76 -2.77 11.70 0.35
C SER A 76 -3.23 10.26 0.04
N CYS A 77 -2.49 9.48 -0.75
CA CYS A 77 -2.81 8.07 -0.98
C CYS A 77 -1.87 7.11 -0.21
N GLY A 78 -2.39 6.47 0.84
CA GLY A 78 -1.66 5.52 1.67
C GLY A 78 -2.11 4.06 1.52
N TYR A 79 -3.20 3.80 0.80
CA TYR A 79 -3.70 2.44 0.59
C TYR A 79 -4.02 2.23 -0.88
N VAL A 80 -3.16 1.48 -1.57
CA VAL A 80 -3.32 1.20 -3.00
C VAL A 80 -3.59 -0.27 -3.29
N SER A 81 -4.17 -0.51 -4.45
CA SER A 81 -4.15 -1.79 -5.16
C SER A 81 -3.75 -1.55 -6.61
N GLY A 82 -3.08 -2.52 -7.22
CA GLY A 82 -2.56 -2.40 -8.58
C GLY A 82 -2.99 -3.55 -9.47
N LEU A 83 -3.07 -3.29 -10.78
CA LEU A 83 -3.21 -4.31 -11.82
C LEU A 83 -2.28 -3.96 -12.99
N PHE A 84 -1.48 -4.90 -13.45
CA PHE A 84 -0.59 -4.71 -14.59
C PHE A 84 -1.26 -5.11 -15.91
N SER A 85 -0.88 -4.44 -17.00
CA SER A 85 -1.20 -4.93 -18.35
C SER A 85 -0.53 -6.29 -18.59
N PRO A 86 -1.05 -7.11 -19.54
CA PRO A 86 -0.41 -8.39 -19.88
C PRO A 86 1.05 -8.26 -20.32
N SER A 87 1.41 -7.11 -20.92
CA SER A 87 2.77 -6.77 -21.34
C SER A 87 3.60 -6.06 -20.27
N ILE A 88 3.02 -5.73 -19.11
CA ILE A 88 3.66 -5.02 -18.00
C ILE A 88 4.08 -3.57 -18.33
N ASP A 89 3.87 -3.08 -19.57
CA ASP A 89 4.17 -1.69 -19.96
C ASP A 89 3.42 -0.63 -19.14
N TYR A 90 2.22 -0.98 -18.65
CA TYR A 90 1.36 -0.09 -17.88
C TYR A 90 0.79 -0.79 -16.65
N PHE A 91 0.45 -0.01 -15.63
CA PHE A 91 -0.35 -0.49 -14.51
C PHE A 91 -1.46 0.50 -14.15
N LEU A 92 -2.59 -0.06 -13.76
CA LEU A 92 -3.69 0.66 -13.15
C LEU A 92 -3.45 0.69 -11.64
N LEU A 93 -3.41 1.88 -11.08
CA LEU A 93 -3.32 2.12 -9.65
C LEU A 93 -4.68 2.59 -9.14
N ASN A 94 -5.26 1.84 -8.23
CA ASN A 94 -6.48 2.19 -7.52
C ASN A 94 -6.12 2.63 -6.10
N CYS A 95 -6.22 3.94 -5.85
CA CYS A 95 -6.10 4.52 -4.53
C CYS A 95 -7.42 4.35 -3.78
N LYS A 96 -7.38 3.70 -2.62
CA LYS A 96 -8.56 3.46 -1.78
C LYS A 96 -8.63 4.37 -0.55
N GLY A 97 -7.61 5.19 -0.31
CA GLY A 97 -7.58 6.15 0.78
C GLY A 97 -6.18 6.51 1.25
N PRO A 98 -6.06 7.32 2.32
CA PRO A 98 -7.14 7.78 3.20
C PRO A 98 -8.12 8.81 2.60
N ASP A 99 -7.72 9.52 1.55
CA ASP A 99 -8.58 10.49 0.86
C ASP A 99 -9.66 9.82 -0.02
N VAL A 100 -10.46 10.64 -0.71
CA VAL A 100 -11.45 10.15 -1.67
C VAL A 100 -10.77 9.25 -2.72
N PRO A 101 -11.24 7.99 -2.89
CA PRO A 101 -10.65 7.04 -3.82
C PRO A 101 -10.57 7.56 -5.26
N TYR A 102 -9.53 7.16 -5.97
CA TYR A 102 -9.35 7.47 -7.38
C TYR A 102 -8.59 6.35 -8.09
N VAL A 103 -8.71 6.32 -9.41
CA VAL A 103 -8.08 5.32 -10.27
C VAL A 103 -7.35 6.03 -11.40
N SER A 104 -6.07 5.72 -11.57
CA SER A 104 -5.22 6.28 -12.62
C SER A 104 -4.32 5.21 -13.22
N VAL A 105 -3.92 5.40 -14.47
CA VAL A 105 -3.00 4.54 -15.21
C VAL A 105 -1.62 5.20 -15.24
N TYR A 106 -0.59 4.38 -15.03
CA TYR A 106 0.80 4.78 -15.01
C TYR A 106 1.61 3.93 -15.99
N SER A 107 2.64 4.54 -16.58
CA SER A 107 3.67 3.83 -17.34
C SER A 107 4.61 3.12 -16.37
N THR A 108 4.90 1.84 -16.57
CA THR A 108 5.79 1.09 -15.68
C THR A 108 7.24 1.56 -15.82
N HIS A 109 7.69 1.87 -17.04
CA HIS A 109 9.05 2.30 -17.31
C HIS A 109 9.32 3.73 -16.79
N ASP A 110 8.46 4.67 -17.17
CA ASP A 110 8.65 6.09 -16.84
C ASP A 110 8.14 6.43 -15.44
N ARG A 111 7.25 5.58 -14.89
CA ARG A 111 6.56 5.78 -13.61
C ARG A 111 5.78 7.09 -13.57
N GLN A 112 5.39 7.56 -14.75
CA GLN A 112 4.59 8.76 -14.92
C GLN A 112 3.13 8.41 -15.09
N LYS A 113 2.28 9.28 -14.54
CA LYS A 113 0.84 9.19 -14.70
C LYS A 113 0.49 9.46 -16.16
N VAL A 114 -0.11 8.47 -16.81
CA VAL A 114 -0.54 8.55 -18.21
C VAL A 114 -1.93 9.16 -18.27
N ARG A 115 -2.86 8.68 -17.44
CA ARG A 115 -4.25 9.10 -17.50
C ARG A 115 -5.00 8.84 -16.20
N ASP A 116 -5.88 9.76 -15.83
CA ASP A 116 -6.89 9.53 -14.79
C ASP A 116 -8.11 8.82 -15.40
N ILE A 117 -8.53 7.72 -14.77
CA ILE A 117 -9.70 6.93 -15.19
C ILE A 117 -10.93 7.36 -14.42
N GLU A 118 -10.82 7.48 -13.09
CA GLU A 118 -11.89 7.93 -12.21
C GLU A 118 -11.30 8.76 -11.07
N LEU A 119 -11.82 9.97 -10.86
CA LEU A 119 -11.35 10.90 -9.82
C LEU A 119 -12.39 11.15 -8.73
N ASN A 120 -13.60 10.59 -8.87
CA ASN A 120 -14.73 10.74 -7.98
C ASN A 120 -15.02 12.21 -7.62
N LEU A 121 -14.97 13.09 -8.62
CA LEU A 121 -15.06 14.56 -8.40
C LEU A 121 -16.34 15.00 -7.70
N ASN A 122 -17.46 14.30 -7.97
CA ASN A 122 -18.73 14.54 -7.28
C ASN A 122 -18.64 14.20 -5.79
N LEU A 123 -18.10 13.03 -5.45
CA LEU A 123 -17.88 12.60 -4.07
C LEU A 123 -16.91 13.55 -3.37
N ARG A 124 -15.84 13.97 -4.04
CA ARG A 124 -14.88 14.94 -3.50
C ARG A 124 -15.54 16.27 -3.14
N ARG A 125 -16.41 16.80 -4.01
CA ARG A 125 -17.20 18.01 -3.71
C ARG A 125 -18.14 17.80 -2.53
N MET A 126 -18.81 16.65 -2.46
CA MET A 126 -19.72 16.32 -1.37
C MET A 126 -18.99 16.22 -0.03
N VAL A 127 -17.89 15.45 0.04
CA VAL A 127 -17.07 15.27 1.24
C VAL A 127 -16.51 16.61 1.72
N ASN A 128 -16.03 17.47 0.80
CA ASN A 128 -15.52 18.80 1.15
C ASN A 128 -16.60 19.75 1.67
N SER A 129 -17.87 19.52 1.34
CA SER A 129 -18.99 20.31 1.85
C SER A 129 -19.50 19.84 3.23
N MET A 130 -19.04 18.68 3.69
CA MET A 130 -19.47 18.06 4.95
C MET A 130 -18.42 18.23 6.05
N GLN A 131 -18.89 18.28 7.29
CA GLN A 131 -18.02 18.26 8.47
C GLN A 131 -17.57 16.82 8.77
N MET A 132 -16.55 16.37 8.05
CA MET A 132 -16.00 15.02 8.22
C MET A 132 -15.30 14.84 9.57
N PRO A 133 -15.39 13.64 10.18
CA PRO A 133 -14.65 13.34 11.40
C PRO A 133 -13.14 13.39 11.15
N LYS A 134 -12.39 13.78 12.19
CA LYS A 134 -10.93 13.77 12.18
C LYS A 134 -10.44 12.40 12.64
N VAL A 135 -9.60 11.77 11.82
CA VAL A 135 -8.99 10.47 12.15
C VAL A 135 -7.71 10.70 12.95
N GLU A 136 -7.59 10.07 14.12
CA GLU A 136 -6.36 10.00 14.90
C GLU A 136 -5.97 8.54 15.06
N TYR A 137 -4.70 8.22 14.83
CA TYR A 137 -4.15 6.90 15.11
C TYR A 137 -3.37 6.94 16.41
N ARG A 138 -3.57 5.92 17.25
CA ARG A 138 -2.79 5.71 18.47
C ARG A 138 -2.25 4.30 18.51
N GLU A 139 -1.01 4.18 18.95
CA GLU A 139 -0.40 2.89 19.22
C GLU A 139 -0.51 2.56 20.71
N ILE A 140 -0.89 1.34 21.00
CA ILE A 140 -0.96 0.77 22.34
C ILE A 140 0.04 -0.36 22.39
N ASN A 141 1.06 -0.22 23.23
CA ASN A 141 2.05 -1.26 23.44
C ASN A 141 1.58 -2.20 24.55
N ILE A 142 1.51 -3.49 24.25
CA ILE A 142 1.16 -4.56 25.19
C ILE A 142 2.23 -5.64 25.07
N GLU A 143 3.02 -5.80 26.13
CA GLU A 143 4.17 -6.72 26.14
C GLU A 143 5.12 -6.45 24.95
N ASP A 144 5.30 -7.43 24.07
CA ASP A 144 6.16 -7.35 22.89
C ASP A 144 5.41 -6.88 21.62
N TYR A 145 4.14 -6.48 21.74
CA TYR A 145 3.29 -6.10 20.60
C TYR A 145 2.93 -4.62 20.62
N SER A 146 2.93 -3.99 19.44
CA SER A 146 2.32 -2.68 19.21
C SER A 146 1.01 -2.86 18.44
N LEU A 147 -0.10 -2.39 19.03
CA LEU A 147 -1.43 -2.43 18.45
C LEU A 147 -1.84 -1.03 17.98
N SER A 148 -2.19 -0.91 16.70
CA SER A 148 -2.70 0.35 16.14
C SER A 148 -4.21 0.45 16.32
N MET A 149 -4.66 1.51 16.99
CA MET A 149 -6.06 1.89 17.16
C MET A 149 -6.40 3.14 16.35
N GLN A 150 -7.55 3.13 15.68
CA GLN A 150 -8.11 4.29 14.98
C GLN A 150 -9.21 4.94 15.84
N ILE A 151 -9.08 6.24 16.08
CA ILE A 151 -10.06 7.06 16.79
C ILE A 151 -10.68 8.05 15.79
N LEU A 152 -12.00 8.03 15.65
CA LEU A 152 -12.75 9.00 14.86
C LEU A 152 -13.29 10.09 15.78
N LYS A 153 -12.71 11.29 15.68
CA LYS A 153 -13.16 12.47 16.44
C LYS A 153 -14.19 13.26 15.64
N PRO A 154 -15.26 13.80 16.27
CA PRO A 154 -16.16 14.76 15.62
C PRO A 154 -15.40 15.94 15.00
N ALA A 155 -15.92 16.53 13.92
CA ALA A 155 -15.26 17.64 13.23
C ALA A 155 -14.95 18.84 14.14
N GLY A 156 -15.88 19.15 15.05
CA GLY A 156 -15.76 20.20 16.07
C GLY A 156 -15.33 19.68 17.44
N PHE A 157 -14.48 18.65 17.51
CA PHE A 157 -13.99 18.11 18.78
C PHE A 157 -13.27 19.18 19.63
N ILE A 158 -13.62 19.23 20.92
CA ILE A 158 -13.05 20.14 21.91
C ILE A 158 -12.48 19.28 23.05
N ASP A 159 -11.18 19.40 23.33
CA ASP A 159 -10.47 18.53 24.29
C ASP A 159 -11.03 18.56 25.72
N THR A 160 -11.71 19.64 26.12
CA THR A 160 -12.28 19.80 27.47
C THR A 160 -13.69 19.20 27.61
N SER A 161 -14.31 18.77 26.51
CA SER A 161 -15.68 18.23 26.52
C SER A 161 -15.67 16.72 26.70
N HIS A 162 -16.75 16.19 27.30
CA HIS A 162 -16.94 14.75 27.47
C HIS A 162 -17.78 14.21 26.31
N TYR A 163 -17.32 13.12 25.70
CA TYR A 163 -17.99 12.48 24.56
C TYR A 163 -18.30 11.01 24.90
N PRO A 164 -19.44 10.47 24.44
CA PRO A 164 -19.69 9.04 24.53
C PRO A 164 -18.72 8.29 23.61
N LEU A 165 -18.20 7.16 24.10
CA LEU A 165 -17.31 6.29 23.33
C LEU A 165 -18.12 5.13 22.74
N LEU A 166 -18.03 4.98 21.41
CA LEU A 166 -18.46 3.77 20.72
C LEU A 166 -17.21 2.98 20.33
N LEU A 167 -17.07 1.79 20.89
CA LEU A 167 -16.01 0.85 20.51
C LEU A 167 -16.54 -0.09 19.43
N LEU A 168 -15.90 -0.08 18.26
CA LEU A 168 -16.15 -1.03 17.18
C LEU A 168 -15.01 -2.04 17.16
N VAL A 169 -15.34 -3.33 17.21
CA VAL A 169 -14.40 -4.47 17.23
C VAL A 169 -14.67 -5.42 16.08
#